data_AF-A0A7C7UGU0-F1
#
_entry.id   AF-A0A7C7UGU0-F1
#
_cell.length_a   1.000
_cell.length_b   1.000
_cell.length_c   1.000
_cell.angle_alpha   90.00
_cell.angle_beta   90.00
_cell.angle_gamma   90.00
#
_symmetry.space_group_name_H-M   'P 1'
#
loop_
_entity.id
_entity.type
_entity.pdbx_description
1 polymer ?
#
loop_
_entity_poly.entity_id
_entity_poly.type
_entity_poly.pdbx_seq_one_letter_code
_entity_poly.pdbx_strand_id
1 'polypeptide(L)' 'VEKVQEPEFAAASKGYTFVAHQQEVGAGYFDQVTTVIQGGKSEVTALTGSTEEEQFEASGS' A
#
# COMPACT_ATOMS: atom_id res chain seq x y z
N VAL A 1 4.23 -16.98 -9.93
CA VAL A 1 3.75 -15.98 -8.96
C VAL A 1 4.00 -16.48 -7.54
N GLU A 2 3.45 -17.63 -7.14
CA GLU A 2 3.66 -18.25 -5.80
C GLU A 2 5.12 -18.35 -5.34
N LYS A 3 6.06 -18.74 -6.20
CA LYS A 3 7.47 -18.96 -5.82
C LYS A 3 8.18 -17.73 -5.24
N VAL A 4 7.65 -16.53 -5.47
CA VAL A 4 8.22 -15.26 -5.00
C VAL A 4 7.28 -14.62 -3.98
N GLN A 5 5.98 -14.62 -4.28
CA GLN A 5 4.96 -13.99 -3.43
C GLN A 5 4.82 -14.66 -2.05
N GLU A 6 4.82 -16.00 -1.97
CA GLU A 6 4.71 -16.73 -0.69
C GLU A 6 5.94 -16.49 0.22
N PRO A 7 7.19 -16.56 -0.29
CA PRO A 7 8.35 -16.11 0.48
C PRO A 7 8.28 -14.66 0.95
N GLU A 8 7.76 -13.73 0.13
CA GLU A 8 7.60 -12.32 0.48
C GLU A 8 6.60 -12.15 1.64
N PHE A 9 5.46 -12.84 1.60
CA PHE A 9 4.51 -12.87 2.72
C PHE A 9 5.10 -13.45 4.00
N ALA A 10 5.83 -14.57 3.90
CA ALA A 10 6.49 -15.18 5.06
C ALA A 10 7.56 -14.25 5.67
N ALA A 11 8.24 -13.47 4.82
CA ALA A 11 9.25 -12.51 5.24
C ALA A 11 8.65 -11.24 5.88
N ALA A 12 7.35 -10.96 5.71
CA ALA A 12 6.69 -9.81 6.33
C ALA A 12 6.80 -9.82 7.86
N SER A 13 6.67 -11.01 8.48
CA SER A 13 6.89 -11.21 9.92
C SER A 13 8.31 -10.86 10.40
N LYS A 14 9.27 -10.77 9.47
CA LYS A 14 10.67 -10.41 9.70
C LYS A 14 11.00 -8.97 9.30
N GLY A 15 9.98 -8.17 8.96
CA GLY A 15 10.12 -6.77 8.57
C GLY A 15 10.29 -6.52 7.07
N TYR A 16 10.01 -7.50 6.21
CA TYR A 16 9.98 -7.27 4.77
C TYR A 16 8.66 -6.57 4.35
N THR A 17 8.75 -5.41 3.71
CA THR A 17 7.58 -4.53 3.48
C THR A 17 7.08 -4.51 2.03
N PHE A 18 7.88 -5.00 1.08
CA PHE A 18 7.55 -4.93 -0.36
C PHE A 18 6.33 -5.77 -0.78
N VAL A 19 5.75 -6.57 0.13
CA VAL A 19 4.47 -7.26 -0.08
C VAL A 19 3.34 -6.28 -0.43
N ALA A 20 3.41 -5.05 0.09
CA ALA A 20 2.55 -3.92 -0.25
C ALA A 20 3.35 -2.91 -1.06
N HIS A 21 3.50 -3.19 -2.35
CA HIS A 21 4.43 -2.47 -3.21
C HIS A 21 3.96 -1.05 -3.53
N GLN A 22 2.65 -0.78 -3.59
CA GLN A 22 2.14 0.58 -3.82
C GLN A 22 2.52 1.49 -2.64
N GLN A 23 2.37 0.99 -1.41
CA GLN A 23 2.86 1.68 -0.21
C GLN A 23 4.38 1.90 -0.26
N GLU A 24 5.14 0.85 -0.57
CA GLU A 24 6.60 0.89 -0.56
C GLU A 24 7.19 1.88 -1.58
N VAL A 25 6.58 2.01 -2.77
CA VAL A 25 7.00 3.01 -3.77
C VAL A 25 6.46 4.42 -3.50
N GLY A 26 5.77 4.62 -2.38
CA GLY A 26 5.36 5.93 -1.89
C GLY A 26 4.00 6.42 -2.42
N ALA A 27 3.12 5.55 -2.93
CA ALA A 27 1.79 5.96 -3.37
C ALA A 27 1.03 6.70 -2.24
N GLY A 28 1.10 6.20 -1.01
CA GLY A 28 0.49 6.86 0.15
C GLY A 28 1.11 8.22 0.50
N TYR A 29 2.41 8.40 0.28
CA TYR A 29 3.05 9.70 0.44
C TYR A 29 2.53 10.71 -0.58
N PHE A 30 2.44 10.32 -1.85
CA PHE A 30 1.93 11.22 -2.90
C PHE A 30 0.42 11.49 -2.78
N ASP A 31 -0.37 10.55 -2.26
CA ASP A 31 -1.77 10.77 -1.92
C ASP A 31 -1.94 11.81 -0.81
N GLN A 32 -1.11 11.76 0.23
CA GLN A 32 -1.10 12.78 1.30
C GLN A 32 -0.70 14.17 0.75
N VAL A 33 0.34 14.24 -0.08
CA VAL A 33 0.73 15.50 -0.74
C VAL A 33 -0.41 16.07 -1.57
N THR A 34 -1.07 15.23 -2.38
CA THR A 34 -2.22 15.62 -3.21
C THR A 34 -3.38 16.12 -2.35
N THR A 35 -3.69 15.41 -1.27
CA THR A 35 -4.75 15.77 -0.32
C THR A 35 -4.47 17.13 0.34
N VAL A 36 -3.24 17.40 0.76
CA VAL A 36 -2.83 18.69 1.33
C VAL A 36 -2.98 19.81 0.30
N ILE A 37 -2.50 19.61 -0.93
CA ILE A 37 -2.59 20.61 -2.01
C ILE A 37 -4.06 20.94 -2.35
N GLN A 38 -4.93 19.93 -2.36
CA GLN A 38 -6.32 20.08 -2.75
C GLN A 38 -7.24 20.44 -1.57
N GLY A 39 -6.69 20.74 -0.39
CA GLY A 39 -7.46 21.14 0.78
C GLY A 39 -8.41 20.06 1.28
N GLY A 40 -8.01 18.79 1.18
CA GLY A 40 -8.76 17.64 1.68
C GLY A 40 -9.88 17.13 0.75
N LYS A 41 -9.93 17.59 -0.50
CA LYS A 41 -10.99 17.23 -1.48
C LYS A 41 -10.46 16.45 -2.69
N SER A 42 -9.50 15.56 -2.48
CA SER A 42 -8.98 14.73 -3.58
C SER A 42 -9.91 13.56 -3.86
N GLU A 43 -10.43 13.49 -5.10
CA GLU A 43 -11.18 12.34 -5.62
C GLU A 43 -10.29 11.37 -6.42
N VAL A 44 -8.98 11.66 -6.53
CA VAL A 44 -8.03 10.97 -7.43
C VAL A 44 -6.78 10.45 -6.71
N THR A 45 -6.93 9.98 -5.47
CA THR A 45 -5.85 9.27 -4.75
C THR A 45 -5.63 7.88 -5.34
N ALA A 46 -4.38 7.42 -5.39
CA ALA A 46 -3.99 6.15 -5.99
C ALA A 46 -4.31 4.91 -5.13
N LEU A 47 -4.33 5.05 -3.79
CA LEU A 47 -4.56 3.93 -2.89
C LEU A 47 -6.03 3.58 -2.69
N THR A 48 -6.90 4.59 -2.60
CA THR A 48 -8.34 4.41 -2.42
C THR A 48 -8.94 3.64 -3.60
N GLY A 49 -9.51 2.46 -3.34
CA GLY A 49 -10.08 1.56 -4.34
C GLY A 49 -9.05 0.71 -5.09
N SER A 50 -7.81 0.62 -4.62
CA SER A 50 -6.79 -0.25 -5.21
C SER A 50 -6.95 -1.70 -4.77
N THR A 51 -6.53 -2.67 -5.59
CA THR A 51 -6.53 -4.09 -5.17
C THR A 51 -5.57 -4.35 -4.01
N GLU A 52 -4.58 -3.48 -3.79
CA GLU A 52 -3.70 -3.57 -2.61
C GLU A 52 -4.46 -3.21 -1.33
N GLU A 53 -5.28 -2.17 -1.35
CA GLU A 53 -6.20 -1.84 -0.24
C GLU A 53 -7.17 -3.01 0.03
N GLU A 54 -7.82 -3.53 -1.01
CA GLU A 54 -8.84 -4.59 -0.85
C GLU A 54 -8.27 -5.95 -0.38
N GLN A 55 -7.02 -6.26 -0.71
CA GLN A 55 -6.45 -7.61 -0.52
C GLN A 55 -5.35 -7.67 0.55
N PHE A 56 -4.84 -6.52 1.01
CA PHE A 56 -3.71 -6.42 1.95
C PHE A 56 -4.01 -5.53 3.17
N GLU A 57 -5.26 -5.09 3.38
CA GLU A 57 -5.66 -4.36 4.59
C GLU A 57 -5.39 -5.19 5.87
N ALA A 58 -4.33 -4.76 6.58
CA ALA A 58 -3.95 -5.03 7.97
C ALA A 58 -4.36 -6.40 8.56
N SER A 59 -3.43 -7.36 8.44
CA SER A 59 -3.12 -8.34 9.50
C SER A 59 -2.57 -7.69 10.80
N GLY A 60 -3.04 -6.47 11.11
CA GLY A 60 -2.67 -5.67 12.26
C GLY A 60 -3.83 -5.57 13.26
N SER A 61 -4.00 -6.62 14.05
CA SER A 61 -4.40 -6.54 15.46
C SER A 61 -3.51 -7.44 16.30
#